data_AF-A0A820S4E3-F1
#
_entry.id   AF-A0A820S4E3-F1
#
_cell.length_a   1.000
_cell.length_b   1.000
_cell.length_c   1.000
_cell.angle_alpha   90.00
_cell.angle_beta   90.00
_cell.angle_gamma   90.00
#
_symmetry.space_group_name_H-M   'P 1'
#
loop_
_entity.id
_entity.type
_entity.pdbx_description
1 polymer ?
#
loop_
_entity_poly.entity_id
_entity_poly.type
_entity_poly.pdbx_seq_one_letter_code
_entity_poly.pdbx_strand_id
1 'polypeptide(L)'
;QTGYENIWFFGTNTSNFTATNQLFLSNPHINLWQFEVVYSFLQETSSSSLNIVLTKSPSNGSCSINPLNGTTNSLFDVFCSNWFDDNDIKDYSVYVWKNDLAEKMIVAYSTISSFQVRLPPGDDQTSLLHF
;
A
#
# COMPACT_ATOMS: atom_id res chain seq x y z
N GLN A 1 15.09 2.92 16.21
CA GLN A 1 14.76 1.60 15.64
C GLN A 1 13.34 1.27 16.02
N THR A 2 12.40 1.48 15.11
CA THR A 2 11.07 0.84 15.16
C THR A 2 10.78 0.43 13.72
N GLY A 3 11.61 -0.49 13.21
CA GLY A 3 11.31 -1.20 11.98
C GLY A 3 10.20 -2.19 12.30
N TYR A 4 9.14 -2.21 11.50
CA TYR A 4 8.15 -3.27 11.58
C TYR A 4 8.89 -4.61 11.34
N GLU A 5 9.02 -5.45 12.38
CA GLU A 5 9.85 -6.66 12.34
C GLU A 5 9.24 -7.78 11.47
N ASN A 6 8.00 -7.62 10.98
CA ASN A 6 7.28 -8.62 10.19
C ASN A 6 6.69 -7.98 8.92
N ILE A 7 7.46 -7.98 7.82
CA ILE A 7 7.00 -7.58 6.48
C ILE A 7 6.42 -8.80 5.79
N TRP A 8 5.23 -8.67 5.19
CA TRP A 8 4.64 -9.74 4.39
C TRP A 8 4.18 -9.26 3.02
N PHE A 9 4.54 -10.01 1.98
CA PHE A 9 4.22 -9.68 0.59
C PHE A 9 2.87 -10.28 0.18
N PHE A 10 1.88 -9.42 -0.03
CA PHE A 10 0.59 -9.81 -0.59
C PHE A 10 0.58 -9.76 -2.11
N GLY A 11 -0.06 -10.77 -2.69
CA GLY A 11 -0.31 -10.80 -4.12
C GLY A 11 0.89 -11.24 -4.97
N THR A 12 1.92 -11.86 -4.37
CA THR A 12 3.01 -12.50 -5.13
C THR A 12 2.44 -13.49 -6.14
N ASN A 13 2.64 -13.21 -7.44
CA ASN A 13 2.09 -13.97 -8.57
C ASN A 13 0.55 -13.98 -8.69
N THR A 14 -0.17 -13.01 -8.12
CA THR A 14 -1.63 -12.91 -8.25
C THR A 14 -2.03 -11.67 -9.02
N SER A 15 -3.10 -11.77 -9.81
CA SER A 15 -3.70 -10.62 -10.51
C SER A 15 -4.81 -9.94 -9.70
N ASN A 16 -5.02 -10.33 -8.43
CA ASN A 16 -6.09 -9.77 -7.60
C ASN A 16 -5.48 -9.13 -6.36
N PHE A 17 -5.32 -7.81 -6.41
CA PHE A 17 -4.82 -7.00 -5.32
C PHE A 17 -5.92 -6.49 -4.38
N THR A 18 -7.03 -7.23 -4.25
CA THR A 18 -8.07 -6.95 -3.27
C THR A 18 -7.77 -7.70 -1.98
N ALA A 19 -7.32 -6.99 -0.95
CA ALA A 19 -7.14 -7.53 0.39
C ALA A 19 -8.42 -7.34 1.21
N THR A 20 -9.10 -8.43 1.56
CA THR A 20 -10.26 -8.43 2.46
C THR A 20 -9.83 -8.37 3.92
N ASN A 21 -10.68 -7.85 4.81
CA ASN A 21 -10.45 -7.83 6.27
C ASN A 21 -9.96 -9.18 6.84
N GLN A 22 -10.49 -10.29 6.32
CA GLN A 22 -10.13 -11.64 6.75
C GLN A 22 -8.63 -11.94 6.62
N LEU A 23 -7.94 -11.34 5.65
CA LEU A 23 -6.50 -11.48 5.47
C LEU A 23 -5.75 -10.96 6.71
N PHE A 24 -6.13 -9.78 7.20
CA PHE A 24 -5.52 -9.13 8.35
C PHE A 24 -5.91 -9.83 9.65
N LEU A 25 -7.19 -10.19 9.80
CA LEU A 25 -7.68 -10.94 10.97
C LEU A 25 -7.01 -12.32 11.12
N SER A 26 -6.68 -12.97 10.02
CA SER A 26 -5.99 -14.28 10.04
C SER A 26 -4.49 -14.16 10.32
N ASN A 27 -3.92 -12.94 10.18
CA ASN A 27 -2.50 -12.67 10.37
C ASN A 27 -2.29 -11.46 11.30
N PRO A 28 -2.80 -11.50 12.55
CA PRO A 28 -2.86 -10.33 13.43
C PRO A 28 -1.50 -9.85 13.93
N HIS A 29 -0.43 -10.63 13.70
CA HIS A 29 0.95 -10.29 14.06
C HIS A 29 1.68 -9.50 12.97
N ILE A 30 1.07 -9.35 11.79
CA ILE A 30 1.64 -8.65 10.63
C ILE A 30 1.04 -7.24 10.56
N ASN A 31 1.89 -6.25 10.81
CA ASN A 31 1.50 -4.85 10.83
C ASN A 31 1.90 -4.11 9.54
N LEU A 32 2.77 -4.71 8.74
CA LEU A 32 3.29 -4.16 7.49
C LEU A 32 3.04 -5.12 6.33
N TRP A 33 2.16 -4.72 5.42
CA TRP A 33 1.77 -5.49 4.24
C TRP A 33 2.33 -4.83 2.99
N GLN A 34 3.06 -5.55 2.16
CA GLN A 34 3.68 -5.03 0.95
C GLN A 34 2.93 -5.52 -0.29
N PHE A 35 2.54 -4.58 -1.15
CA PHE A 35 1.83 -4.80 -2.40
C PHE A 35 2.73 -4.33 -3.55
N GLU A 36 3.25 -5.24 -4.36
CA GLU A 36 4.11 -4.91 -5.49
C GLU A 36 3.30 -4.47 -6.72
N VAL A 37 3.76 -3.42 -7.38
CA VAL A 37 3.25 -2.87 -8.63
C VAL A 37 4.38 -2.89 -9.64
N VAL A 38 4.14 -3.51 -10.80
CA VAL A 38 5.15 -3.64 -11.86
C VAL A 38 4.90 -2.61 -12.95
N TYR A 39 5.91 -1.80 -13.23
CA TYR A 39 5.98 -0.92 -14.39
C TYR A 39 6.57 -1.68 -15.58
N SER A 40 5.83 -1.64 -16.69
CA SER A 40 6.30 -2.18 -17.97
C SER A 40 6.72 -1.03 -18.87
N PHE A 41 8.01 -0.91 -19.16
CA PHE A 41 8.55 0.02 -20.14
C PHE A 41 8.91 -0.70 -21.44
N LEU A 42 9.10 0.05 -22.52
CA LEU A 42 9.42 -0.49 -23.85
C LEU A 42 10.71 -1.34 -23.89
N GLN A 43 11.63 -1.13 -22.95
CA GLN A 43 12.97 -1.73 -22.94
C GLN A 43 13.36 -2.37 -21.59
N GLU A 44 12.59 -2.12 -20.53
CA GLU A 44 12.89 -2.59 -19.18
C GLU A 44 11.62 -2.76 -18.35
N THR A 45 11.72 -3.51 -17.26
CA THR A 45 10.68 -3.61 -16.23
C THR A 45 11.24 -3.08 -14.93
N SER A 46 10.46 -2.29 -14.23
CA SER A 46 10.78 -1.77 -12.89
C SER A 46 9.60 -2.12 -11.98
N SER A 47 9.83 -2.26 -10.69
CA SER A 47 8.73 -2.42 -9.74
C SER A 47 8.81 -1.38 -8.64
N SER A 48 7.64 -0.99 -8.14
CA SER A 48 7.52 -0.26 -6.89
C SER A 48 6.58 -1.04 -5.98
N SER A 49 6.64 -0.79 -4.69
CA SER A 49 5.69 -1.39 -3.76
C SER A 49 4.85 -0.31 -3.11
N LEU A 50 3.55 -0.53 -2.98
CA LEU A 50 2.71 0.13 -1.99
C LEU A 50 2.67 -0.76 -0.75
N ASN A 51 3.10 -0.24 0.37
CA ASN A 51 2.96 -0.92 1.63
C ASN A 51 1.71 -0.39 2.32
N ILE A 52 1.14 -1.14 3.24
CA ILE A 52 0.01 -0.76 4.08
C ILE A 52 0.45 -1.05 5.50
N VAL A 53 0.51 -0.02 6.32
CA VAL A 53 0.69 -0.13 7.77
C VAL A 53 -0.66 -0.06 8.42
N LEU A 54 -0.96 -1.10 9.18
CA LEU A 54 -2.12 -1.14 10.04
C LEU A 54 -1.64 -0.93 11.47
N THR A 55 -2.12 0.14 12.09
CA THR A 55 -1.99 0.34 13.54
C THR A 55 -2.87 -0.64 14.31
N LYS A 56 -4.01 -1.03 13.69
CA LYS A 56 -4.93 -2.07 14.14
C LYS A 56 -5.57 -2.76 12.93
N SER A 57 -5.85 -4.06 13.04
CA SER A 57 -6.58 -4.78 11.96
C SER A 57 -7.98 -4.18 11.77
N PRO A 58 -8.40 -3.89 10.52
CA PRO A 58 -9.74 -3.39 10.26
C PRO A 58 -10.78 -4.46 10.61
N SER A 59 -11.92 -4.02 11.15
CA SER A 59 -13.02 -4.91 11.54
C SER A 59 -13.76 -5.50 10.32
N ASN A 60 -13.83 -4.75 9.22
CA ASN A 60 -14.58 -5.14 8.02
C ASN A 60 -13.90 -4.60 6.74
N GLY A 61 -14.47 -4.97 5.58
CA GLY A 61 -14.20 -4.33 4.31
C GLY A 61 -13.02 -4.90 3.54
N SER A 62 -12.52 -4.12 2.57
CA SER A 62 -11.41 -4.51 1.72
C SER A 62 -10.67 -3.30 1.18
N CYS A 63 -9.38 -3.44 0.86
CA CYS A 63 -8.64 -2.44 0.10
C CYS A 63 -8.05 -3.01 -1.18
N SER A 64 -8.08 -2.21 -2.24
CA SER A 64 -7.62 -2.56 -3.58
C SER A 64 -6.88 -1.40 -4.24
N ILE A 65 -5.97 -1.72 -5.16
CA ILE A 65 -5.27 -0.78 -6.02
C ILE A 65 -5.52 -1.11 -7.50
N ASN A 66 -5.72 -0.09 -8.34
CA ASN A 66 -5.93 -0.22 -9.78
C ASN A 66 -5.38 1.00 -10.54
N PRO A 67 -4.78 0.88 -11.75
CA PRO A 67 -4.47 -0.34 -12.46
C PRO A 67 -3.27 -1.09 -11.85
N LEU A 68 -3.14 -2.38 -12.16
CA LEU A 68 -2.04 -3.20 -11.65
C LEU A 68 -0.71 -2.93 -12.35
N ASN A 69 -0.79 -2.46 -13.60
CA ASN A 69 0.36 -2.12 -14.42
C ASN A 69 0.21 -0.66 -14.83
N GLY A 70 1.30 0.07 -14.77
CA GLY A 70 1.32 1.48 -15.12
C GLY A 70 2.63 1.92 -15.74
N THR A 71 2.69 3.20 -16.03
CA THR A 71 3.91 3.95 -16.31
C THR A 71 4.11 4.97 -15.19
N THR A 72 5.21 5.71 -15.23
CA THR A 72 5.46 6.86 -14.33
C THR A 72 4.38 7.94 -14.38
N ASN A 73 3.56 7.94 -15.43
CA ASN A 73 2.46 8.88 -15.62
C ASN A 73 1.10 8.31 -15.21
N SER A 74 1.03 7.03 -14.82
CA SER A 74 -0.21 6.39 -14.41
C SER A 74 -0.68 6.93 -13.06
N LEU A 75 -1.99 7.14 -12.95
CA LEU A 75 -2.67 7.32 -11.68
C LEU A 75 -3.14 5.96 -11.20
N PHE A 76 -2.88 5.69 -9.93
CA PHE A 76 -3.36 4.50 -9.24
C PHE A 76 -4.50 4.90 -8.30
N ASP A 77 -5.67 4.34 -8.53
CA ASP A 77 -6.81 4.38 -7.63
C ASP A 77 -6.54 3.42 -6.48
N VAL A 78 -6.45 3.98 -5.27
CA VAL A 78 -6.49 3.20 -4.03
C VAL A 78 -7.90 3.34 -3.46
N PHE A 79 -8.55 2.20 -3.31
CA PHE A 79 -9.91 2.12 -2.80
C PHE A 79 -9.96 1.15 -1.62
N CYS A 80 -10.06 1.70 -0.42
CA CYS A 80 -10.39 0.95 0.77
C CYS A 80 -11.86 1.19 1.11
N SER A 81 -12.65 0.14 1.27
CA SER A 81 -14.08 0.25 1.54
C SER A 81 -14.43 -0.46 2.83
N ASN A 82 -15.33 0.13 3.61
CA ASN A 82 -15.87 -0.44 4.83
C ASN A 82 -14.80 -0.84 5.86
N TRP A 83 -13.64 -0.19 5.82
CA TRP A 83 -12.65 -0.29 6.89
C TRP A 83 -13.04 0.66 8.01
N PHE A 84 -13.08 0.13 9.23
CA PHE A 84 -13.36 0.91 10.44
C PHE A 84 -12.47 0.37 11.57
N ASP A 85 -11.90 1.28 12.35
CA ASP A 85 -11.31 1.00 13.65
C ASP A 85 -12.27 1.47 14.77
N ASP A 86 -11.85 1.41 16.04
CA ASP A 86 -12.72 1.79 17.16
C ASP A 86 -12.98 3.31 17.23
N ASN A 87 -12.20 4.13 16.50
CA ASN A 87 -12.20 5.59 16.59
C ASN A 87 -12.49 6.29 15.26
N ASP A 88 -12.93 5.54 14.25
CA ASP A 88 -12.92 5.88 12.83
C ASP A 88 -11.53 6.23 12.26
N ILE A 89 -11.30 5.81 11.00
CA ILE A 89 -10.07 6.16 10.27
C ILE A 89 -10.05 7.67 10.02
N LYS A 90 -9.02 8.34 10.54
CA LYS A 90 -8.90 9.81 10.47
C LYS A 90 -8.40 10.31 9.13
N ASP A 91 -7.39 9.64 8.60
CA ASP A 91 -6.79 9.95 7.32
C ASP A 91 -6.07 8.73 6.74
N TYR A 92 -5.94 8.75 5.42
CA TYR A 92 -5.24 7.78 4.60
C TYR A 92 -4.02 8.49 4.04
N SER A 93 -2.82 8.13 4.49
CA SER A 93 -1.58 8.84 4.14
C SER A 93 -0.57 7.93 3.43
N VAL A 94 -0.16 8.27 2.20
CA VAL A 94 0.86 7.55 1.44
C VAL A 94 2.23 8.22 1.60
N TYR A 95 3.22 7.42 1.94
CA TYR A 95 4.63 7.74 2.08
C TYR A 95 5.44 7.03 1.02
N VAL A 96 6.65 7.52 0.74
CA VAL A 96 7.68 6.84 -0.05
C VAL A 96 9.04 6.98 0.62
N TRP A 97 9.88 5.97 0.47
CA TRP A 97 11.32 6.03 0.78
C TRP A 97 12.08 4.99 -0.04
N LYS A 98 13.41 5.05 0.04
CA LYS A 98 14.29 4.06 -0.58
C LYS A 98 14.60 2.93 0.38
N ASN A 99 15.65 3.11 1.18
CA ASN A 99 16.23 2.05 2.01
C ASN A 99 16.10 2.34 3.52
N ASP A 100 15.81 3.59 3.89
CA ASP A 100 15.67 4.00 5.29
C ASP A 100 14.27 4.61 5.55
N LEU A 101 13.56 4.04 6.52
CA LEU A 101 12.28 4.54 7.02
C LEU A 101 12.38 5.96 7.59
N ALA A 102 13.57 6.39 8.04
CA ALA A 102 13.82 7.75 8.49
C ALA A 102 13.71 8.77 7.34
N GLU A 103 13.87 8.34 6.08
CA GLU A 103 13.76 9.17 4.89
C GLU A 103 12.33 9.20 4.30
N LYS A 104 11.32 8.75 5.06
CA LYS A 104 9.93 8.74 4.60
C LYS A 104 9.44 10.14 4.23
N MET A 105 8.83 10.25 3.05
CA MET A 105 8.20 11.47 2.55
C MET A 105 6.74 11.20 2.22
N ILE A 106 5.81 12.04 2.69
CA ILE A 106 4.40 11.97 2.29
C ILE A 106 4.27 12.42 0.84
N VAL A 107 3.59 11.61 0.02
CA VAL A 107 3.31 11.92 -1.40
C VAL A 107 1.82 12.06 -1.69
N ALA A 108 0.95 11.53 -0.82
CA ALA A 108 -0.49 11.72 -0.90
C ALA A 108 -1.12 11.60 0.49
N TYR A 109 -2.25 12.29 0.70
CA TYR A 109 -3.11 12.07 1.85
C TYR A 109 -4.57 12.27 1.45
N SER A 110 -5.48 11.62 2.15
CA SER A 110 -6.92 11.72 1.91
C SER A 110 -7.69 11.49 3.21
N THR A 111 -8.78 12.22 3.42
CA THR A 111 -9.73 11.95 4.51
C THR A 111 -10.85 10.99 4.09
N ILE A 112 -10.89 10.62 2.81
CA ILE A 112 -11.81 9.65 2.26
C ILE A 112 -11.06 8.41 1.80
N SER A 113 -11.74 7.27 1.85
CA SER A 113 -11.15 5.96 1.63
C SER A 113 -10.90 5.60 0.16
N SER A 114 -11.16 6.54 -0.75
CA SER A 114 -10.95 6.43 -2.19
C SER A 114 -10.11 7.61 -2.66
N PHE A 115 -8.89 7.35 -3.13
CA PHE A 115 -8.01 8.42 -3.60
C PHE A 115 -7.09 7.95 -4.72
N GLN A 116 -6.55 8.91 -5.46
CA GLN A 116 -5.61 8.67 -6.54
C GLN A 116 -4.20 9.08 -6.12
N VAL A 117 -3.21 8.26 -6.47
CA VAL A 117 -1.80 8.56 -6.22
C VAL A 117 -0.95 8.23 -7.44
N ARG A 118 0.08 9.05 -7.69
CA ARG A 118 1.16 8.68 -8.61
C ARG A 118 2.28 8.09 -7.77
N LEU A 119 2.62 6.85 -8.07
CA LEU A 119 3.75 6.19 -7.43
C LEU A 119 5.02 6.52 -8.24
N PRO A 120 6.14 6.84 -7.58
CA PRO A 120 7.39 7.08 -8.30
C PRO A 120 7.90 5.78 -8.96
N PRO A 121 8.57 5.87 -10.13
CA PRO A 121 9.37 4.77 -10.64
C PRO A 121 10.52 4.48 -9.68
N GLY A 122 10.80 3.21 -9.43
CA GLY A 122 11.93 2.82 -8.60
C GLY A 122 12.61 1.59 -9.14
N ASP A 123 13.93 1.51 -8.97
CA ASP A 123 14.63 0.23 -9.04
C ASP A 123 14.48 -0.55 -7.72
N ASP A 124 14.06 0.12 -6.62
CA ASP A 124 13.78 -0.44 -5.28
C ASP A 124 12.95 0.54 -4.38
N GLN A 125 11.98 1.30 -4.93
CA GLN A 125 11.24 2.29 -4.13
C GLN A 125 10.04 1.68 -3.37
N THR A 126 10.06 1.86 -2.06
CA THR A 126 9.05 1.35 -1.12
C THR A 126 8.11 2.50 -0.73
N SER A 127 6.88 2.47 -1.24
CA SER A 127 5.78 3.37 -0.83
C SER A 127 5.01 2.73 0.32
N LEU A 128 4.32 3.47 1.19
CA LEU A 128 3.62 2.96 2.37
C LEU A 128 2.41 3.80 2.72
N LEU A 129 1.30 3.16 3.02
CA LEU A 129 0.03 3.79 3.32
C LEU A 129 -0.26 3.55 4.80
N HIS A 130 -0.45 4.62 5.56
CA HIS A 130 -0.89 4.58 6.94
C HIS A 130 -2.40 4.87 7.01
N PHE A 131 -3.04 4.19 7.96
CA PHE A 131 -4.45 4.27 8.32
C PHE A 131 -4.58 4.52 9.82
#